data_AF-A0A9K3K4M5-F1
#
_entry.id   AF-A0A9K3K4M5-F1
#
_cell.length_a   1.000
_cell.length_b   1.000
_cell.length_c   1.000
_cell.angle_alpha   90.00
_cell.angle_beta   90.00
_cell.angle_gamma   90.00
#
_symmetry.space_group_name_H-M   'P 1'
#
loop_
_entity.id
_entity.type
_entity.pdbx_description
1 polymer ?
#
loop_
_entity_poly.entity_id
_entity_poly.type
_entity_poly.pdbx_seq_one_letter_code
_entity_poly.pdbx_strand_id
1 'polypeptide(L)'
;METTASLARGILTAIRLGCDVINLSYGEGCQVPNAGRVIQLAEELVWRYKSFFVAAVGNNGPALSTVNAPGGMSSCILGVAAYVSPEMMKSEYSLTSNTMTITADDADEDNNRFVGSTYTWSSVGPTADGSNGVCVCAPGGAITSVSNWTMQKSMLMNGTSMASPHACGCVALLLSACKAGVSQSLLLASNER
;
A
#
# COMPACT_ATOMS: atom_id res chain seq x y z
N MET A 1 10.88 -17.60 4.40
CA MET A 1 9.43 -17.70 4.63
C MET A 1 9.18 -17.30 6.08
N GLU A 2 8.35 -16.29 6.29
CA GLU A 2 7.87 -15.88 7.59
C GLU A 2 7.04 -16.98 8.23
N THR A 3 6.88 -16.86 9.54
CA THR A 3 6.07 -17.76 10.31
C THR A 3 5.05 -16.93 11.06
N THR A 4 3.89 -17.52 11.35
CA THR A 4 2.90 -16.90 12.25
C THR A 4 3.54 -16.44 13.56
N ALA A 5 4.50 -17.21 14.08
CA ALA A 5 5.24 -16.88 15.30
C ALA A 5 6.13 -15.62 15.13
N SER A 6 6.83 -15.47 14.00
CA SER A 6 7.66 -14.28 13.76
C SER A 6 6.81 -13.02 13.58
N LEU A 7 5.69 -13.12 12.85
CA LEU A 7 4.76 -11.99 12.69
C LEU A 7 4.13 -11.59 14.03
N ALA A 8 3.66 -12.56 14.82
CA ALA A 8 3.11 -12.30 16.15
C ALA A 8 4.13 -11.62 17.06
N ARG A 9 5.40 -12.08 17.07
CA ARG A 9 6.47 -11.44 17.85
C ARG A 9 6.79 -10.04 17.36
N GLY A 10 6.75 -9.80 16.04
CA GLY A 10 6.93 -8.46 15.46
C GLY A 10 5.86 -7.49 15.94
N ILE A 11 4.58 -7.88 15.85
CA ILE A 11 3.45 -7.04 16.30
C ILE A 11 3.55 -6.78 17.81
N LEU A 12 3.80 -7.83 18.62
CA LEU A 12 3.97 -7.67 20.07
C LEU A 12 5.14 -6.75 20.44
N THR A 13 6.22 -6.79 19.66
CA THR A 13 7.37 -5.89 19.87
C THR A 13 7.00 -4.46 19.52
N ALA A 14 6.27 -4.24 18.43
CA ALA A 14 5.79 -2.92 18.06
C ALA A 14 4.84 -2.31 19.13
N ILE A 15 3.97 -3.14 19.71
CA ILE A 15 3.14 -2.75 20.86
C ILE A 15 4.02 -2.36 22.05
N ARG A 16 4.99 -3.20 22.41
CA ARG A 16 5.89 -2.96 23.55
C ARG A 16 6.72 -1.68 23.41
N LEU A 17 7.13 -1.36 22.18
CA LEU A 17 7.90 -0.16 21.87
C LEU A 17 7.02 1.08 21.65
N GLY A 18 5.68 0.94 21.66
CA GLY A 18 4.77 2.05 21.43
C GLY A 18 4.85 2.61 20.01
N CYS A 19 5.03 1.75 19.00
CA CYS A 19 5.08 2.18 17.61
C CYS A 19 3.73 2.73 17.14
N ASP A 20 3.75 3.90 16.51
CA ASP A 20 2.55 4.57 16.02
C ASP A 20 2.06 4.05 14.68
N VAL A 21 2.98 3.64 13.79
CA VAL A 21 2.67 3.18 12.44
C VAL A 21 3.54 1.97 12.14
N ILE A 22 2.93 0.93 11.57
CA ILE A 22 3.59 -0.29 11.13
C ILE A 22 3.37 -0.44 9.63
N ASN A 23 4.45 -0.74 8.91
CA ASN A 23 4.40 -1.13 7.51
C ASN A 23 4.75 -2.61 7.36
N LEU A 24 3.93 -3.37 6.63
CA LEU A 24 4.22 -4.75 6.26
C LEU A 24 4.15 -4.91 4.72
N SER A 25 5.29 -4.71 4.08
CA SER A 25 5.49 -4.88 2.62
C SER A 25 5.74 -6.33 2.21
N TYR A 26 4.95 -7.24 2.75
CA TYR A 26 5.07 -8.67 2.54
C TYR A 26 3.68 -9.28 2.43
N GLY A 27 3.51 -10.41 1.72
CA GLY A 27 2.23 -11.09 1.69
C GLY A 27 2.24 -12.51 1.12
N GLU A 28 1.19 -13.26 1.45
CA GLU A 28 0.90 -14.61 0.94
C GLU A 28 -0.59 -14.73 0.58
N GLY A 29 -0.95 -15.79 -0.15
CA GLY A 29 -2.34 -16.10 -0.46
C GLY A 29 -3.19 -16.28 0.81
N CYS A 30 -4.32 -15.59 0.90
CA CYS A 30 -5.25 -15.72 2.02
C CYS A 30 -6.48 -16.53 1.59
N GLN A 31 -6.76 -17.62 2.28
CA GLN A 31 -7.98 -18.43 2.04
C GLN A 31 -9.15 -18.01 2.92
N VAL A 32 -8.86 -17.54 4.14
CA VAL A 32 -9.88 -17.18 5.14
C VAL A 32 -9.56 -15.79 5.69
N PRO A 33 -10.18 -14.73 5.16
CA PRO A 33 -10.04 -13.38 5.72
C PRO A 33 -10.72 -13.30 7.10
N ASN A 34 -10.35 -12.28 7.87
CA ASN A 34 -10.87 -11.96 9.21
C ASN A 34 -10.68 -13.09 10.25
N ALA A 35 -9.73 -14.00 10.02
CA ALA A 35 -9.47 -15.14 10.90
C ALA A 35 -7.98 -15.32 11.23
N GLY A 36 -7.72 -15.91 12.40
CA GLY A 36 -6.39 -16.33 12.82
C GLY A 36 -5.70 -15.36 13.79
N ARG A 37 -4.63 -15.86 14.44
CA ARG A 37 -3.97 -15.16 15.54
C ARG A 37 -3.30 -13.86 15.13
N VAL A 38 -2.76 -13.78 13.92
CA VAL A 38 -2.11 -12.55 13.42
C VAL A 38 -3.13 -11.43 13.28
N ILE A 39 -4.35 -11.74 12.85
CA ILE A 39 -5.42 -10.75 12.70
C ILE A 39 -5.94 -10.27 14.03
N GLN A 40 -6.15 -11.16 15.00
CA GLN A 40 -6.50 -10.75 16.36
C GLN A 40 -5.46 -9.80 16.97
N LEU A 41 -4.17 -10.06 16.73
CA LEU A 41 -3.09 -9.18 17.20
C LEU A 41 -3.04 -7.85 16.44
N ALA A 42 -3.32 -7.85 15.13
CA ALA A 42 -3.41 -6.63 14.33
C ALA A 42 -4.60 -5.76 14.78
N GLU A 43 -5.75 -6.36 15.03
CA GLU A 43 -6.93 -5.68 15.59
C GLU A 43 -6.66 -5.10 16.97
N GLU A 44 -5.97 -5.85 17.85
CA GLU A 44 -5.60 -5.35 19.16
C GLU A 44 -4.62 -4.16 19.04
N LEU A 45 -3.59 -4.28 18.20
CA LEU A 45 -2.67 -3.18 17.89
C LEU A 45 -3.42 -1.92 17.43
N VAL A 46 -4.32 -2.05 16.46
CA VAL A 46 -4.99 -0.90 15.83
C VAL A 46 -6.03 -0.29 16.78
N TRP A 47 -6.93 -1.12 17.32
CA TRP A 47 -8.08 -0.61 18.07
C TRP A 47 -7.78 -0.33 19.52
N ARG A 48 -6.91 -1.13 20.17
CA ARG A 48 -6.56 -0.96 21.58
C ARG A 48 -5.36 -0.06 21.76
N TYR A 49 -4.28 -0.28 21.00
CA TYR A 49 -3.04 0.47 21.12
C TYR A 49 -2.96 1.70 20.21
N LYS A 50 -3.97 1.92 19.36
CA LYS A 50 -4.13 3.13 18.52
C LYS A 50 -3.01 3.35 17.51
N SER A 51 -2.39 2.27 17.04
CA SER A 51 -1.41 2.32 15.96
C SER A 51 -2.08 2.11 14.60
N PHE A 52 -1.45 2.59 13.53
CA PHE A 52 -1.87 2.30 12.15
C PHE A 52 -1.12 1.09 11.61
N PHE A 53 -1.85 0.16 10.99
CA PHE A 53 -1.27 -0.98 10.29
C PHE A 53 -1.45 -0.80 8.79
N VAL A 54 -0.35 -0.57 8.07
CA VAL A 54 -0.29 -0.40 6.62
C VAL A 54 0.33 -1.64 5.98
N ALA A 55 -0.29 -2.18 4.92
CA ALA A 55 0.21 -3.36 4.25
C ALA A 55 -0.01 -3.31 2.74
N ALA A 56 0.89 -3.99 2.01
CA ALA A 56 0.77 -4.22 0.58
C ALA A 56 -0.39 -5.18 0.25
N VAL A 57 -1.14 -4.91 -0.82
CA VAL A 57 -2.26 -5.79 -1.25
C VAL A 57 -1.83 -6.99 -2.10
N GLY A 58 -0.60 -6.99 -2.62
CA GLY A 58 -0.04 -8.08 -3.42
C GLY A 58 0.21 -7.70 -4.88
N ASN A 59 1.01 -8.54 -5.56
CA ASN A 59 1.41 -8.36 -6.95
C ASN A 59 0.88 -9.52 -7.83
N ASN A 60 -0.33 -10.01 -7.54
CA ASN A 60 -0.94 -11.16 -8.22
C ASN A 60 -2.17 -10.81 -9.06
N GLY A 61 -2.40 -9.52 -9.30
CA GLY A 61 -3.49 -9.03 -10.15
C GLY A 61 -3.30 -9.33 -11.64
N PRO A 62 -4.22 -8.87 -12.51
CA PRO A 62 -5.37 -8.02 -12.24
C PRO A 62 -6.70 -8.77 -12.09
N ALA A 63 -6.67 -10.10 -11.93
CA ALA A 63 -7.90 -10.86 -11.74
C ALA A 63 -8.64 -10.43 -10.45
N LEU A 64 -9.97 -10.57 -10.44
CA LEU A 64 -10.77 -10.33 -9.24
C LEU A 64 -10.29 -11.22 -8.09
N SER A 65 -10.39 -10.72 -6.86
CA SER A 65 -10.01 -11.47 -5.66
C SER A 65 -8.56 -11.91 -5.61
N THR A 66 -7.66 -11.08 -6.13
CA THR A 66 -6.21 -11.28 -6.07
C THR A 66 -5.56 -10.58 -4.88
N VAL A 67 -6.33 -9.83 -4.08
CA VAL A 67 -5.85 -9.23 -2.83
C VAL A 67 -5.41 -10.33 -1.87
N ASN A 68 -4.18 -10.20 -1.39
CA ASN A 68 -3.52 -11.16 -0.54
C ASN A 68 -3.41 -10.69 0.91
N ALA A 69 -3.01 -11.61 1.77
CA ALA A 69 -2.60 -11.27 3.12
C ALA A 69 -1.32 -10.43 3.11
N PRO A 70 -1.13 -9.48 4.03
CA PRO A 70 -2.06 -8.99 5.05
C PRO A 70 -2.98 -7.86 4.58
N GLY A 71 -2.70 -7.24 3.42
CA GLY A 71 -3.42 -6.06 2.93
C GLY A 71 -4.93 -6.22 2.83
N GLY A 72 -5.44 -7.43 2.52
CA GLY A 72 -6.87 -7.73 2.50
C GLY A 72 -7.36 -8.71 3.56
N MET A 73 -6.64 -8.90 4.67
CA MET A 73 -7.07 -9.86 5.70
C MET A 73 -8.10 -9.31 6.68
N SER A 74 -8.14 -7.99 6.91
CA SER A 74 -9.06 -7.38 7.87
C SER A 74 -9.27 -5.91 7.56
N SER A 75 -10.45 -5.40 7.90
CA SER A 75 -10.79 -3.97 7.76
C SER A 75 -9.94 -3.06 8.65
N CYS A 76 -9.21 -3.60 9.65
CA CYS A 76 -8.29 -2.81 10.47
C CYS A 76 -6.95 -2.52 9.78
N ILE A 77 -6.66 -3.19 8.65
CA ILE A 77 -5.41 -3.04 7.91
C ILE A 77 -5.65 -2.13 6.72
N LEU A 78 -4.79 -1.13 6.56
CA LEU A 78 -4.81 -0.22 5.42
C LEU A 78 -4.07 -0.88 4.26
N GLY A 79 -4.83 -1.50 3.35
CA GLY A 79 -4.32 -2.13 2.13
C GLY A 79 -3.94 -1.11 1.06
N VAL A 80 -2.71 -1.18 0.56
CA VAL A 80 -2.15 -0.25 -0.44
C VAL A 80 -1.87 -0.93 -1.77
N ALA A 81 -2.50 -0.43 -2.83
CA ALA A 81 -2.25 -0.81 -4.23
C ALA A 81 -1.11 0.01 -4.87
N ALA A 82 -0.51 -0.53 -5.92
CA ALA A 82 0.63 0.07 -6.59
C ALA A 82 0.16 0.92 -7.78
N TYR A 83 0.39 2.23 -7.70
CA TYR A 83 0.13 3.19 -8.77
C TYR A 83 1.40 3.49 -9.57
N VAL A 84 1.25 3.73 -10.86
CA VAL A 84 2.33 4.18 -11.75
C VAL A 84 1.88 5.45 -12.47
N SER A 85 2.68 6.52 -12.36
CA SER A 85 2.38 7.80 -13.00
C SER A 85 2.81 7.81 -14.47
N PRO A 86 2.21 8.67 -15.31
CA PRO A 86 2.65 8.90 -16.69
C PRO A 86 4.15 9.16 -16.84
N GLU A 87 4.74 9.92 -15.92
CA GLU A 87 6.16 10.27 -15.91
C GLU A 87 7.04 9.07 -15.57
N MET A 88 6.61 8.22 -14.64
CA MET A 88 7.27 6.95 -14.31
C MET A 88 7.20 5.98 -15.49
N MET A 89 6.03 5.85 -16.13
CA MET A 89 5.86 5.01 -17.32
C MET A 89 6.89 5.35 -18.41
N LYS A 90 7.05 6.64 -18.70
CA LYS A 90 7.99 7.13 -19.72
C LYS A 90 9.45 7.01 -19.27
N SER A 91 9.76 7.48 -18.05
CA SER A 91 11.16 7.68 -17.62
C SER A 91 11.78 6.42 -17.01
N GLU A 92 11.01 5.63 -16.27
CA GLU A 92 11.51 4.44 -15.57
C GLU A 92 11.33 3.17 -16.41
N TYR A 93 10.25 3.08 -17.19
CA TYR A 93 9.90 1.87 -17.95
C TYR A 93 10.02 2.01 -19.47
N SER A 94 10.37 3.20 -19.96
CA SER A 94 10.51 3.48 -21.41
C SER A 94 9.28 3.05 -22.22
N LEU A 95 8.08 3.15 -21.62
CA LEU A 95 6.86 2.84 -22.34
C LEU A 95 6.70 3.83 -23.49
N THR A 96 6.32 3.32 -24.66
CA THR A 96 6.22 4.08 -25.92
C THR A 96 4.77 4.32 -26.36
N SER A 97 3.79 3.62 -25.76
CA SER A 97 2.36 3.84 -25.98
C SER A 97 1.54 3.33 -24.78
N ASN A 98 0.34 3.89 -24.59
CA ASN A 98 -0.53 3.57 -23.47
C ASN A 98 -1.44 2.36 -23.80
N THR A 99 -0.88 1.15 -23.89
CA THR A 99 -1.69 -0.06 -24.15
C THR A 99 -2.27 -0.61 -22.83
N MET A 100 -3.16 0.12 -22.15
CA MET A 100 -3.92 -0.41 -21.00
C MET A 100 -5.34 0.13 -20.84
N THR A 101 -5.72 1.23 -21.51
CA THR A 101 -7.12 1.67 -21.64
C THR A 101 -7.48 1.69 -23.12
N ILE A 102 -7.97 0.56 -23.62
CA ILE A 102 -8.72 0.53 -24.87
C ILE A 102 -10.20 0.41 -24.48
N THR A 103 -10.76 1.46 -23.88
CA THR A 103 -12.19 1.73 -24.09
C THR A 103 -12.29 2.26 -25.51
N ALA A 104 -13.06 1.58 -26.35
CA ALA A 104 -13.16 1.85 -27.79
C ALA A 104 -13.68 3.28 -28.13
N ASP A 105 -14.09 4.04 -27.11
CA ASP A 105 -14.78 5.31 -27.24
C ASP A 105 -13.84 6.53 -27.14
N ASP A 106 -12.58 6.35 -26.73
CA ASP A 106 -11.59 7.43 -26.53
C ASP A 106 -10.48 7.43 -27.59
N ALA A 107 -10.80 7.04 -28.82
CA ALA A 107 -9.90 7.14 -29.98
C ALA A 107 -9.81 8.59 -30.47
N ASP A 108 -9.29 9.48 -29.62
CA ASP A 108 -8.85 10.81 -30.03
C ASP A 108 -7.44 10.70 -30.64
N GLU A 109 -7.12 11.51 -31.66
CA GLU A 109 -5.87 11.39 -32.44
C GLU A 109 -4.59 11.65 -31.60
N ASP A 110 -4.74 12.20 -30.38
CA ASP A 110 -3.70 12.39 -29.36
C ASP A 110 -3.48 11.14 -28.46
N ASN A 111 -3.65 9.93 -29.05
CA ASN A 111 -3.60 8.60 -28.42
C ASN A 111 -2.21 8.18 -27.84
N ASN A 112 -1.34 9.16 -27.56
CA ASN A 112 -0.01 8.96 -26.99
C ASN A 112 0.13 9.55 -25.57
N ARG A 113 -0.98 9.98 -24.96
CA ARG A 113 -0.98 10.46 -23.58
C ARG A 113 -1.02 9.28 -22.61
N PHE A 114 0.06 9.06 -21.87
CA PHE A 114 0.06 8.14 -20.73
C PHE A 114 -0.97 8.60 -19.69
N VAL A 115 -1.89 7.70 -19.34
CA VAL A 115 -2.85 7.91 -18.25
C VAL A 115 -2.34 7.15 -17.03
N GLY A 116 -2.27 7.84 -15.89
CA GLY A 116 -1.85 7.22 -14.64
C GLY A 116 -2.80 6.10 -14.26
N SER A 117 -2.26 4.94 -13.92
CA SER A 117 -3.04 3.74 -13.60
C SER A 117 -2.33 2.90 -12.55
N THR A 118 -2.99 1.84 -12.07
CA THR A 118 -2.32 0.83 -11.25
C THR A 118 -1.38 -0.02 -12.10
N TYR A 119 -0.31 -0.55 -11.49
CA TYR A 119 0.48 -1.60 -12.16
C TYR A 119 -0.42 -2.76 -12.55
N THR A 120 -0.18 -3.34 -13.74
CA THR A 120 -1.06 -4.38 -14.31
C THR A 120 -1.12 -5.64 -13.46
N TRP A 121 -0.09 -5.91 -12.65
CA TRP A 121 -0.02 -7.00 -11.69
C TRP A 121 -0.39 -6.59 -10.25
N SER A 122 -0.71 -5.31 -9.99
CA SER A 122 -1.19 -4.92 -8.66
C SER A 122 -2.47 -5.70 -8.36
N SER A 123 -2.51 -6.39 -7.22
CA SER A 123 -3.69 -7.11 -6.79
C SER A 123 -4.89 -6.19 -6.64
N VAL A 124 -6.06 -6.67 -7.07
CA VAL A 124 -7.32 -5.92 -7.06
C VAL A 124 -8.40 -6.68 -6.29
N GLY A 125 -9.30 -5.91 -5.67
CA GLY A 125 -10.46 -6.44 -4.99
C GLY A 125 -11.53 -6.98 -5.96
N PRO A 126 -12.69 -7.43 -5.43
CA PRO A 126 -12.98 -7.58 -4.00
C PRO A 126 -12.22 -8.77 -3.40
N THR A 127 -11.93 -8.75 -2.10
CA THR A 127 -11.41 -9.91 -1.36
C THR A 127 -12.37 -11.10 -1.39
N ALA A 128 -11.90 -12.28 -0.96
CA ALA A 128 -12.67 -13.52 -1.00
C ALA A 128 -14.00 -13.47 -0.20
N ASP A 129 -14.12 -12.58 0.78
CA ASP A 129 -15.33 -12.31 1.56
C ASP A 129 -16.24 -11.22 0.98
N GLY A 130 -15.89 -10.65 -0.17
CA GLY A 130 -16.63 -9.57 -0.82
C GLY A 130 -16.28 -8.15 -0.35
N SER A 131 -15.35 -7.98 0.60
CA SER A 131 -14.82 -6.66 0.97
C SER A 131 -14.02 -6.05 -0.19
N ASN A 132 -13.82 -4.72 -0.20
CA ASN A 132 -13.04 -4.07 -1.25
C ASN A 132 -11.55 -4.48 -1.19
N GLY A 133 -11.03 -4.76 0.02
CA GLY A 133 -9.64 -5.16 0.29
C GLY A 133 -8.58 -4.08 0.06
N VAL A 134 -8.68 -3.31 -1.02
CA VAL A 134 -7.82 -2.16 -1.32
C VAL A 134 -8.42 -0.91 -0.68
N CYS A 135 -7.61 -0.16 0.09
CA CYS A 135 -8.03 1.09 0.71
C CYS A 135 -7.60 2.31 -0.13
N VAL A 136 -6.33 2.34 -0.54
CA VAL A 136 -5.72 3.47 -1.28
C VAL A 136 -4.67 2.96 -2.26
N CYS A 137 -4.25 3.81 -3.20
CA CYS A 137 -3.10 3.58 -4.05
C CYS A 137 -1.97 4.57 -3.74
N ALA A 138 -0.73 4.13 -3.87
CA ALA A 138 0.46 4.97 -3.74
C ALA A 138 1.49 4.61 -4.82
N PRO A 139 2.46 5.49 -5.14
CA PRO A 139 3.51 5.21 -6.11
C PRO A 139 4.21 3.88 -5.84
N GLY A 140 4.10 2.95 -6.78
CA GLY A 140 4.65 1.60 -6.66
C GLY A 140 6.03 1.43 -7.26
N GLY A 141 6.54 2.41 -8.01
CA GLY A 141 7.94 2.45 -8.46
C GLY A 141 8.78 3.26 -7.47
N ALA A 142 9.97 2.77 -7.14
CA ALA A 142 10.91 3.50 -6.28
C ALA A 142 12.36 3.19 -6.63
N ILE A 143 13.18 4.25 -6.75
CA ILE A 143 14.63 4.15 -6.72
C ILE A 143 15.06 4.33 -5.27
N THR A 144 15.43 3.23 -4.60
CA THR A 144 15.70 3.22 -3.15
C THR A 144 17.08 2.65 -2.84
N SER A 145 17.61 2.99 -1.67
CA SER A 145 18.79 2.34 -1.13
C SER A 145 18.50 0.86 -0.86
N VAL A 146 19.47 0.02 -1.20
CA VAL A 146 19.44 -1.41 -0.94
C VAL A 146 20.52 -1.77 0.06
N SER A 147 20.38 -2.92 0.70
CA SER A 147 21.36 -3.37 1.69
C SER A 147 22.76 -3.53 1.08
N ASN A 148 23.81 -3.15 1.82
CA ASN A 148 25.19 -3.14 1.32
C ASN A 148 25.68 -4.48 0.74
N TRP A 149 25.10 -5.62 1.14
CA TRP A 149 25.48 -6.93 0.61
C TRP A 149 25.13 -7.11 -0.87
N THR A 150 24.19 -6.34 -1.42
CA THR A 150 23.89 -6.35 -2.86
C THR A 150 24.99 -5.70 -3.70
N MET A 151 25.97 -5.04 -3.06
CA MET A 151 27.03 -4.27 -3.70
C MET A 151 26.52 -3.15 -4.63
N GLN A 152 25.27 -2.73 -4.50
CA GLN A 152 24.67 -1.61 -5.21
C GLN A 152 24.23 -0.54 -4.21
N LYS A 153 24.38 0.75 -4.57
CA LYS A 153 23.97 1.86 -3.69
C LYS A 153 22.46 2.11 -3.72
N SER A 154 21.84 1.87 -4.87
CA SER A 154 20.41 1.98 -5.07
C SER A 154 19.95 1.04 -6.17
N MET A 155 18.65 0.74 -6.16
CA MET A 155 17.99 -0.10 -7.16
C MET A 155 16.60 0.48 -7.46
N LEU A 156 16.20 0.40 -8.73
CA LEU A 156 14.80 0.58 -9.12
C LEU A 156 14.04 -0.70 -8.78
N MET A 157 13.07 -0.59 -7.89
CA MET A 157 12.17 -1.67 -7.50
C MET A 157 10.72 -1.26 -7.73
N ASN A 158 9.85 -2.23 -8.02
CA ASN A 158 8.44 -1.97 -8.20
C ASN A 158 7.53 -2.97 -7.51
N GLY A 159 6.31 -2.52 -7.23
CA GLY A 159 5.23 -3.33 -6.68
C GLY A 159 4.57 -2.69 -5.46
N THR A 160 3.56 -3.38 -4.94
CA THR A 160 2.82 -2.93 -3.76
C THR A 160 3.72 -2.82 -2.52
N SER A 161 4.83 -3.55 -2.50
CA SER A 161 5.84 -3.47 -1.44
C SER A 161 6.55 -2.11 -1.36
N MET A 162 6.57 -1.33 -2.44
CA MET A 162 7.11 0.04 -2.49
C MET A 162 6.01 1.07 -2.25
N ALA A 163 4.79 0.78 -2.69
CA ALA A 163 3.62 1.63 -2.43
C ALA A 163 3.24 1.67 -0.93
N SER A 164 3.27 0.52 -0.26
CA SER A 164 2.94 0.40 1.17
C SER A 164 3.77 1.34 2.08
N PRO A 165 5.12 1.37 2.02
CA PRO A 165 5.92 2.25 2.85
C PRO A 165 5.77 3.72 2.45
N HIS A 166 5.47 4.01 1.17
CA HIS A 166 5.15 5.37 0.73
C HIS A 166 3.89 5.88 1.45
N ALA A 167 2.80 5.11 1.41
CA ALA A 167 1.56 5.43 2.12
C ALA A 167 1.78 5.49 3.65
N CYS A 168 2.58 4.57 4.21
CA CYS A 168 2.96 4.57 5.62
C CYS A 168 3.67 5.88 6.03
N GLY A 169 4.55 6.40 5.19
CA GLY A 169 5.20 7.69 5.42
C GLY A 169 4.20 8.85 5.46
N CYS A 170 3.24 8.89 4.53
CA CYS A 170 2.17 9.87 4.53
C CYS A 170 1.31 9.78 5.81
N VAL A 171 0.95 8.57 6.24
CA VAL A 171 0.19 8.34 7.49
C VAL A 171 0.99 8.85 8.70
N ALA A 172 2.30 8.60 8.76
CA ALA A 172 3.14 9.07 9.84
C ALA A 172 3.19 10.62 9.91
N LEU A 173 3.27 11.30 8.76
CA LEU A 173 3.24 12.77 8.71
C LEU A 173 1.90 13.33 9.15
N LEU A 174 0.79 12.75 8.69
CA LEU A 174 -0.55 13.15 9.11
C LEU A 174 -0.76 12.95 10.61
N LEU A 175 -0.35 11.80 11.15
CA LEU A 175 -0.42 11.52 12.57
C LEU A 175 0.43 12.48 13.40
N SER A 176 1.64 12.81 12.92
CA SER A 176 2.51 13.82 13.55
C SER A 176 1.82 15.18 13.62
N ALA A 177 1.21 15.63 12.52
CA ALA A 177 0.45 16.88 12.49
C ALA A 177 -0.76 16.87 13.44
N CYS A 178 -1.48 15.75 13.52
CA CYS A 178 -2.58 15.57 14.47
C CYS A 178 -2.11 15.65 15.93
N LYS A 179 -0.99 15.00 16.27
CA LYS A 179 -0.40 15.04 17.62
C LYS A 179 0.12 16.43 17.99
N ALA A 180 0.62 17.19 17.02
CA ALA A 180 1.06 18.57 17.20
C ALA A 180 -0.10 19.57 17.32
N GLY A 181 -1.36 19.15 17.19
CA GLY A 181 -2.54 20.03 17.26
C GLY A 181 -2.77 20.88 16.00
N VAL A 182 -2.01 20.63 14.92
CA VAL A 182 -2.08 21.40 13.66
C VAL A 182 -3.40 21.16 12.91
N SER A 183 -4.08 20.04 13.18
CA SER A 183 -5.38 19.74 12.57
C SER A 183 -6.49 20.76 12.94
N GLN A 184 -6.49 21.29 14.18
CA GLN A 184 -7.47 22.31 14.58
C GLN A 184 -7.20 23.66 13.91
N SER A 185 -5.94 24.06 13.77
CA SER A 185 -5.57 25.32 13.13
C SER A 185 -5.78 25.29 11.62
N LEU A 186 -5.59 24.15 10.95
CA LEU A 186 -5.89 23.99 9.52
C LEU A 186 -7.39 23.99 9.21
N LEU A 187 -8.22 23.34 10.04
CA LEU A 187 -9.68 23.36 9.91
C LEU A 187 -10.27 24.77 10.13
N LEU A 188 -9.70 25.54 11.07
CA LEU A 188 -10.06 26.94 11.28
C LEU A 188 -9.64 27.81 10.08
N ALA A 189 -8.43 27.61 9.55
CA ALA A 189 -7.93 28.36 8.39
C ALA A 189 -8.63 28.01 7.06
N SER A 190 -9.23 26.82 6.93
CA SER A 190 -10.01 26.43 5.75
C SER A 190 -11.46 26.95 5.78
N ASN A 191 -11.99 27.28 6.96
CA ASN A 191 -13.31 27.90 7.10
C ASN A 191 -13.29 29.43 6.91
N GLU A 192 -12.11 30.04 6.79
CA GLU A 192 -11.93 31.47 6.52
C GLU A 192 -11.67 31.78 5.03
N ARG A 193 -11.91 30.82 4.11
CA ARG A 193 -11.84 31.04 2.65
C ARG A 193 -13.19 30.84 1.98
#